data_AF-K8XY71-F1
#
_entry.id   AF-K8XY71-F1
#
_cell.length_a   1.000
_cell.length_b   1.000
_cell.length_c   1.000
_cell.angle_alpha   90.00
_cell.angle_beta   90.00
_cell.angle_gamma   90.00
#
_symmetry.space_group_name_H-M   'P 1'
#
loop_
_entity.id
_entity.type
_entity.pdbx_description
1 polymer ?
#
loop_
_entity_poly.entity_id
_entity_poly.type
_entity_poly.pdbx_seq_one_letter_code
_entity_poly.pdbx_strand_id
1 'polypeptide(L)'
;MTSTTTDVSTLLMIDSASARDRDDAFSVIPLTGGRGWAVEVHIAGVADVVELGSVADEQAFLRAETRYLRDRTIPMLGETAEQAATLTTEAARTSLRVTGTLTTDGQLVDVTVARGHIPSGRCAAIDHAQVPGILTDPEHPLHVQLAAADAAAQVLLGARRDGGALAFYDLTRGWAANEDGAIVAIAAELRTVAYVIVQELMIATNEAVALWCVEQGLPILFRNHRPNPVAGSTDELMHEIAAAAGDPDLFAKLRGRLLSTLRAATYGPTVHGHYGLRLSAYTHVTSPLRRVADLINQRIIFAHLDHTPTPYTGEQLTTLGADLNRRTRAAREAKKNHFKHADHRLVAQEAARDLTALDARTFHKVLKSAAAAPLRDEIAPELARRVDADLLTAPDVAVLIDATDPTWLPLQLRVLDTLADTHPEMGPSVASVWRQTHPDQPPTDLETRRNGADHNPLFAARATHLGVHGPWTIATAKKPAEQAALWAALRAQLTDTDHPDMEPEWPAAPQNPQPTTPPRTFDDPGPAIPSPPHDTTTLTVLNLDGAKKSKALSNPTAWLMSLAQNNNQPPPEWEIRTDGPAHAPRFTATVHLAGHTATATATTKTAAKTASATALIEALFARQ
;
A
#
# COMPACT_ATOMS: atom_id res chain seq x y z
N MET A 1 39.51 -25.00 -41.17
CA MET A 1 39.06 -23.61 -41.40
C MET A 1 37.58 -23.67 -41.77
N THR A 2 36.71 -23.53 -40.77
CA THR A 2 35.27 -23.37 -40.92
C THR A 2 34.91 -22.16 -40.08
N SER A 3 34.60 -21.08 -40.79
CA SER A 3 34.17 -19.78 -40.30
C SER A 3 32.99 -19.91 -39.35
N THR A 4 33.19 -19.70 -38.05
CA THR A 4 32.13 -19.30 -37.12
C THR A 4 32.26 -17.80 -36.91
N THR A 5 31.57 -17.04 -37.75
CA THR A 5 31.20 -15.66 -37.44
C THR A 5 30.47 -15.71 -36.11
N THR A 6 31.09 -15.26 -35.02
CA THR A 6 30.38 -14.92 -33.78
C THR A 6 29.45 -13.77 -34.14
N ASP A 7 28.19 -14.11 -34.42
CA ASP A 7 27.11 -13.16 -34.65
C ASP A 7 26.96 -12.36 -33.35
N VAL A 8 27.41 -11.10 -33.37
CA VAL A 8 27.39 -10.24 -32.20
C VAL A 8 25.94 -9.87 -31.96
N SER A 9 25.33 -10.39 -30.90
CA SER A 9 23.92 -10.12 -30.59
C SER A 9 23.65 -8.61 -30.49
N THR A 10 22.52 -8.18 -31.05
CA THR A 10 21.96 -6.83 -30.89
C THR A 10 21.88 -6.45 -29.42
N LEU A 11 22.14 -5.18 -29.07
CA LEU A 11 21.93 -4.65 -27.73
C LEU A 11 20.58 -3.90 -27.69
N LEU A 12 19.72 -4.26 -26.75
CA LEU A 12 18.40 -3.65 -26.58
C LEU A 12 18.52 -2.43 -25.67
N MET A 13 18.02 -1.28 -26.12
CA MET A 13 17.80 -0.08 -25.30
C MET A 13 16.29 0.09 -25.13
N ILE A 14 15.77 -0.24 -23.96
CA ILE A 14 14.33 -0.20 -23.68
C ILE A 14 14.02 1.01 -22.81
N ASP A 15 13.38 2.01 -23.41
CA ASP A 15 13.07 3.28 -22.78
C ASP A 15 11.67 3.77 -23.19
N SER A 16 11.20 4.91 -22.69
CA SER A 16 10.03 5.56 -23.30
C SER A 16 10.40 6.15 -24.66
N ALA A 17 9.43 6.27 -25.59
CA ALA A 17 9.67 6.95 -26.88
C ALA A 17 10.21 8.39 -26.74
N SER A 18 9.93 9.05 -25.62
CA SER A 18 10.38 10.42 -25.33
C SER A 18 11.76 10.50 -24.67
N ALA A 19 12.38 9.37 -24.32
CA ALA A 19 13.68 9.34 -23.67
C ALA A 19 14.79 9.91 -24.57
N ARG A 20 15.60 10.80 -24.00
CA ARG A 20 16.76 11.42 -24.66
C ARG A 20 18.08 10.91 -24.09
N ASP A 21 18.04 10.54 -22.82
CA ASP A 21 19.12 10.06 -21.97
C ASP A 21 19.05 8.53 -21.82
N ARG A 22 19.59 7.81 -22.80
CA ARG A 22 19.69 6.34 -22.77
C ARG A 22 21.00 5.94 -22.09
N ASP A 23 20.88 5.51 -20.85
CA ASP A 23 22.03 5.10 -20.03
C ASP A 23 22.49 3.68 -20.34
N ASP A 24 21.58 2.75 -20.58
CA ASP A 24 21.86 1.32 -20.66
C ASP A 24 21.42 0.66 -21.97
N ALA A 25 22.17 -0.38 -22.35
CA ALA A 25 21.83 -1.29 -23.43
C ALA A 25 22.24 -2.70 -23.04
N PHE A 26 21.41 -3.72 -23.31
CA PHE A 26 21.70 -5.07 -22.85
C PHE A 26 21.39 -6.16 -23.88
N SER A 27 22.02 -7.32 -23.71
CA SER A 27 21.69 -8.56 -24.42
C SER A 27 21.56 -9.70 -23.41
N VAL A 28 20.53 -10.52 -23.59
CA VAL A 28 20.32 -11.73 -22.81
C VAL A 28 20.15 -12.90 -23.78
N ILE A 29 21.00 -13.92 -23.65
CA ILE A 29 21.03 -15.08 -24.53
C ILE A 29 20.91 -16.35 -23.68
N PRO A 30 19.95 -17.26 -23.97
CA PRO A 30 19.83 -18.51 -23.22
C PRO A 30 21.06 -19.39 -23.43
N LEU A 31 21.56 -20.00 -22.35
CA LEU A 31 22.65 -20.95 -22.42
C LEU A 31 22.17 -22.33 -22.86
N THR A 32 23.05 -23.08 -23.52
CA THR A 32 22.76 -24.44 -23.96
C THR A 32 22.41 -25.36 -22.78
N GLY A 33 21.38 -26.18 -22.98
CA GLY A 33 20.90 -27.14 -21.99
C GLY A 33 20.08 -26.52 -20.85
N GLY A 34 19.60 -25.28 -20.99
CA GLY A 34 18.76 -24.63 -19.98
C GLY A 34 19.51 -24.23 -18.72
N ARG A 35 20.82 -24.00 -18.82
CA ARG A 35 21.71 -23.69 -17.69
C ARG A 35 21.72 -22.20 -17.31
N GLY A 36 20.65 -21.47 -17.60
CA GLY A 36 20.55 -20.03 -17.38
C GLY A 36 20.78 -19.20 -18.63
N TRP A 37 21.30 -17.98 -18.47
CA TRP A 37 21.47 -16.99 -19.53
C TRP A 37 22.83 -16.30 -19.49
N ALA A 38 23.45 -16.09 -20.64
CA ALA A 38 24.53 -15.13 -20.77
C ALA A 38 23.93 -13.72 -20.80
N VAL A 39 24.42 -12.84 -19.93
CA VAL A 39 23.98 -11.45 -19.81
C VAL A 39 25.14 -10.54 -20.18
N GLU A 40 24.89 -9.58 -21.05
CA GLU A 40 25.80 -8.48 -21.39
C GLU A 40 25.05 -7.17 -21.21
N VAL A 41 25.56 -6.29 -20.36
CA VAL A 41 25.02 -4.95 -20.12
C VAL A 41 26.11 -3.92 -20.41
N HIS A 42 25.75 -2.89 -21.16
CA HIS A 42 26.57 -1.74 -21.42
C HIS A 42 25.93 -0.50 -20.83
N ILE A 43 26.69 0.26 -20.06
CA ILE A 43 26.28 1.57 -19.54
C ILE A 43 27.07 2.67 -20.23
N ALA A 44 26.42 3.74 -20.67
CA ALA A 44 27.01 4.91 -21.32
C ALA A 44 28.30 5.37 -20.63
N GLY A 45 29.39 5.52 -21.39
CA GLY A 45 30.72 5.90 -20.90
C GLY A 45 30.85 7.40 -20.58
N VAL A 46 29.95 7.95 -19.77
CA VAL A 46 29.86 9.38 -19.44
C VAL A 46 31.17 9.93 -18.89
N ALA A 47 31.91 9.16 -18.10
CA ALA A 47 33.21 9.55 -17.55
C ALA A 47 34.28 9.82 -18.64
N ASP A 48 34.14 9.27 -19.84
CA ASP A 48 35.03 9.58 -20.98
C ASP A 48 34.63 10.88 -21.70
N VAL A 49 33.38 11.33 -21.51
CA VAL A 49 32.82 12.53 -22.14
C VAL A 49 32.92 13.75 -21.20
N VAL A 50 32.81 13.51 -19.89
CA VAL A 50 32.76 14.55 -18.86
C VAL A 50 34.07 14.54 -18.06
N GLU A 51 35.05 15.31 -18.54
CA GLU A 51 36.33 15.48 -17.87
C GLU A 51 36.18 16.17 -16.50
N LEU A 52 36.99 15.77 -15.53
CA LEU A 52 37.04 16.39 -14.20
C LEU A 52 37.37 17.88 -14.29
N GLY A 53 36.59 18.72 -13.62
CA GLY A 53 36.75 20.18 -13.64
C GLY A 53 36.25 20.87 -14.92
N SER A 54 35.66 20.13 -15.86
CA SER A 54 34.97 20.74 -17.01
C SER A 54 33.66 21.42 -16.58
N VAL A 55 33.11 22.27 -17.46
CA VAL A 55 31.80 22.92 -17.22
C VAL A 55 30.69 21.88 -17.01
N ALA A 56 30.71 20.77 -17.74
CA ALA A 56 29.74 19.69 -17.59
C ALA A 56 29.89 18.97 -16.22
N ASP A 57 31.12 18.83 -15.73
CA ASP A 57 31.40 18.26 -14.40
C ASP A 57 30.88 19.16 -13.28
N GLU A 58 31.21 20.46 -13.34
CA GLU A 58 30.70 21.45 -12.38
C GLU A 58 29.16 21.47 -12.37
N GLN A 59 28.53 21.39 -13.54
CA GLN A 59 27.07 21.28 -13.65
C GLN A 59 26.54 19.98 -13.03
N ALA A 60 27.21 18.84 -13.26
CA ALA A 60 26.82 17.56 -12.69
C ALA A 60 26.81 17.60 -11.16
N PHE A 61 27.84 18.16 -10.53
CA PHE A 61 27.90 18.33 -9.07
C PHE A 61 26.94 19.41 -8.54
N LEU A 62 26.68 20.46 -9.32
CA LEU A 62 25.69 21.48 -8.95
C LEU A 62 24.28 20.90 -8.95
N ARG A 63 23.92 20.09 -9.96
CA ARG A 63 22.57 19.52 -10.13
C ARG A 63 22.36 18.22 -9.36
N ALA A 64 23.41 17.41 -9.19
CA ALA A 64 23.44 16.06 -8.62
C ALA A 64 22.61 14.99 -9.35
N GLU A 65 21.48 15.37 -9.95
CA GLU A 65 20.60 14.50 -10.72
C GLU A 65 19.88 15.27 -11.85
N THR A 66 19.41 14.55 -12.87
CA THR A 66 18.49 15.10 -13.88
C THR A 66 17.12 15.34 -13.25
N ARG A 67 16.51 16.49 -13.53
CA ARG A 67 15.17 16.84 -13.01
C ARG A 67 14.13 16.70 -14.11
N TYR A 68 13.25 15.71 -13.96
CA TYR A 68 12.09 15.52 -14.83
C TYR A 68 10.90 16.34 -14.28
N LEU A 69 10.60 17.46 -14.92
CA LEU A 69 9.41 18.27 -14.63
C LEU A 69 8.28 17.86 -15.58
N ARG A 70 7.06 18.33 -15.29
CA ARG A 70 5.87 18.00 -16.10
C ARG A 70 5.99 18.51 -17.55
N ASP A 71 6.63 19.66 -17.74
CA ASP A 71 6.73 20.38 -19.01
C ASP A 71 8.11 20.28 -19.66
N ARG A 72 9.15 19.89 -18.92
CA ARG A 72 10.53 19.81 -19.43
C ARG A 72 11.44 18.92 -18.58
N THR A 73 12.51 18.46 -19.19
CA THR A 73 13.64 17.82 -18.50
C THR A 73 14.77 18.83 -18.33
N ILE A 74 15.41 18.85 -17.17
CA ILE A 74 16.65 19.60 -16.91
C ILE A 74 17.77 18.58 -16.75
N PRO A 75 18.55 18.29 -17.80
CA PRO A 75 19.67 17.36 -17.78
C PRO A 75 20.66 17.64 -16.65
N MET A 76 21.22 16.61 -16.03
CA MET A 76 22.30 16.78 -15.06
C MET A 76 23.55 17.38 -15.72
N LEU A 77 23.93 16.86 -16.88
CA LEU A 77 25.18 17.19 -17.58
C LEU A 77 25.07 18.40 -18.53
N GLY A 78 23.85 18.86 -18.80
CA GLY A 78 23.56 19.76 -19.92
C GLY A 78 23.44 19.01 -21.25
N GLU A 79 22.84 19.66 -22.25
CA GLU A 79 22.43 19.01 -23.51
C GLU A 79 23.62 18.45 -24.31
N THR A 80 24.70 19.22 -24.44
CA THR A 80 25.86 18.81 -25.27
C THR A 80 26.56 17.56 -24.73
N ALA A 81 26.81 17.51 -23.42
CA ALA A 81 27.47 16.36 -22.79
C ALA A 81 26.55 15.12 -22.76
N GLU A 82 25.26 15.32 -22.50
CA GLU A 82 24.27 14.25 -22.59
C GLU A 82 24.21 13.66 -24.01
N GLN A 83 24.13 14.49 -25.05
CA GLN A 83 24.08 14.02 -26.44
C GLN A 83 25.37 13.30 -26.88
N ALA A 84 26.52 13.72 -26.36
CA ALA A 84 27.80 13.08 -26.63
C ALA A 84 27.91 11.68 -26.00
N ALA A 85 27.31 11.47 -24.82
CA ALA A 85 27.42 10.22 -24.07
C ALA A 85 26.23 9.25 -24.27
N THR A 86 25.02 9.75 -24.49
CA THR A 86 23.78 8.96 -24.61
C THR A 86 23.94 7.84 -25.65
N LEU A 87 23.47 6.64 -25.30
CA LEU A 87 23.53 5.49 -26.20
C LEU A 87 22.58 5.71 -27.39
N THR A 88 23.01 5.26 -28.56
CA THR A 88 22.30 5.48 -29.82
C THR A 88 22.51 4.30 -30.77
N THR A 89 21.57 4.13 -31.69
CA THR A 89 21.66 3.16 -32.78
C THR A 89 22.64 3.61 -33.87
N GLU A 90 22.92 4.91 -33.96
CA GLU A 90 23.57 5.54 -35.13
C GLU A 90 25.07 5.79 -34.96
N ALA A 91 25.57 5.86 -33.72
CA ALA A 91 26.96 6.22 -33.46
C ALA A 91 27.63 5.24 -32.51
N ALA A 92 28.95 5.11 -32.67
CA ALA A 92 29.75 4.34 -31.74
C ALA A 92 29.83 5.06 -30.37
N ARG A 93 29.85 4.29 -29.29
CA ARG A 93 29.85 4.80 -27.91
C ARG A 93 30.83 4.02 -27.03
N THR A 94 31.55 4.74 -26.18
CA THR A 94 32.26 4.10 -25.06
C THR A 94 31.25 3.73 -23.99
N SER A 95 31.59 2.71 -23.19
CA SER A 95 30.70 2.21 -22.15
C SER A 95 31.47 1.55 -21.02
N LEU A 96 30.83 1.42 -19.87
CA LEU A 96 31.16 0.39 -18.90
C LEU A 96 30.45 -0.90 -19.33
N ARG A 97 31.21 -1.96 -19.61
CA ARG A 97 30.67 -3.27 -20.00
C ARG A 97 30.68 -4.20 -18.81
N VAL A 98 29.53 -4.82 -18.54
CA VAL A 98 29.34 -5.84 -17.51
C VAL A 98 28.82 -7.10 -18.19
N THR A 99 29.51 -8.21 -18.03
CA THR A 99 29.05 -9.52 -18.53
C THR A 99 29.00 -10.52 -17.40
N GLY A 100 28.11 -11.50 -17.50
CA GLY A 100 28.06 -12.61 -16.57
C GLY A 100 27.10 -13.71 -17.02
N THR A 101 26.97 -14.73 -16.18
CA THR A 101 25.99 -15.80 -16.34
C THR A 101 24.90 -15.64 -15.29
N LEU A 102 23.66 -15.40 -15.73
CA LEU A 102 22.50 -15.49 -14.85
C LEU A 102 22.11 -16.96 -14.70
N THR A 103 22.19 -17.49 -13.49
CA THR A 103 21.80 -18.85 -13.16
C THR A 103 20.29 -19.02 -13.06
N THR A 104 19.79 -20.26 -13.10
CA THR A 104 18.35 -20.55 -13.01
C THR A 104 17.74 -20.31 -11.63
N ASP A 105 18.56 -20.12 -10.61
CA ASP A 105 18.18 -19.69 -9.26
C ASP A 105 18.34 -18.17 -9.04
N GLY A 106 18.60 -17.40 -10.10
CA GLY A 106 18.56 -15.94 -10.07
C GLY A 106 19.79 -15.28 -9.47
N GLN A 107 20.97 -15.88 -9.64
CA GLN A 107 22.25 -15.28 -9.27
C GLN A 107 23.02 -14.89 -10.53
N LEU A 108 23.54 -13.67 -10.59
CA LEU A 108 24.45 -13.24 -11.66
C LEU A 108 25.89 -13.55 -11.25
N VAL A 109 26.48 -14.58 -11.85
CA VAL A 109 27.81 -15.10 -11.52
C VAL A 109 28.79 -14.92 -12.69
N ASP A 110 30.07 -15.27 -12.47
CA ASP A 110 31.15 -15.14 -13.46
C ASP A 110 31.25 -13.71 -14.04
N VAL A 111 31.04 -12.72 -13.16
CA VAL A 111 30.93 -11.32 -13.53
C VAL A 111 32.29 -10.79 -13.98
N THR A 112 32.30 -10.17 -15.17
CA THR A 112 33.44 -9.40 -15.68
C THR A 112 33.00 -7.96 -15.90
N VAL A 113 33.74 -7.03 -15.30
CA VAL A 113 33.58 -5.58 -15.50
C VAL A 113 34.76 -5.08 -16.34
N ALA A 114 34.48 -4.37 -17.43
CA ALA A 114 35.51 -3.96 -18.39
C ALA A 114 35.18 -2.64 -19.10
N ARG A 115 36.19 -2.04 -19.73
CA ARG A 115 35.99 -1.00 -20.74
C ARG A 115 35.21 -1.58 -21.91
N GLY A 116 34.16 -0.87 -22.34
CA GLY A 116 33.28 -1.27 -23.42
C GLY A 116 33.32 -0.30 -24.59
N HIS A 117 33.16 -0.84 -25.79
CA HIS A 117 32.93 -0.05 -27.00
C HIS A 117 31.76 -0.67 -27.77
N ILE A 118 30.71 0.12 -27.97
CA ILE A 118 29.55 -0.25 -28.76
C ILE A 118 29.75 0.34 -30.17
N PRO A 119 29.89 -0.47 -31.22
CA PRO A 119 29.93 0.02 -32.59
C PRO A 119 28.54 0.53 -33.03
N SER A 120 28.53 1.47 -33.97
CA SER A 120 27.29 1.93 -34.62
C SER A 120 26.52 0.76 -35.22
N GLY A 121 25.19 0.78 -35.11
CA GLY A 121 24.30 -0.27 -35.61
C GLY A 121 24.13 -1.49 -34.70
N ARG A 122 24.88 -1.62 -33.59
CA ARG A 122 24.72 -2.75 -32.65
C ARG A 122 23.51 -2.60 -31.73
N CYS A 123 23.02 -1.38 -31.50
CA CYS A 123 21.87 -1.15 -30.64
C CYS A 123 20.53 -1.12 -31.41
N ALA A 124 19.46 -1.54 -30.73
CA ALA A 124 18.07 -1.34 -31.14
C ALA A 124 17.33 -0.59 -30.03
N ALA A 125 16.74 0.57 -30.36
CA ALA A 125 15.89 1.32 -29.44
C ALA A 125 14.46 0.80 -29.50
N ILE A 126 13.86 0.51 -28.34
CA ILE A 126 12.53 -0.09 -28.21
C ILE A 126 11.74 0.70 -27.16
N ASP A 127 10.51 1.06 -27.48
CA ASP A 127 9.60 1.64 -26.49
C ASP A 127 9.06 0.54 -25.55
N HIS A 128 8.97 0.82 -24.25
CA HIS A 128 8.25 -0.01 -23.27
C HIS A 128 6.91 -0.56 -23.77
N ALA A 129 6.14 0.23 -24.53
CA ALA A 129 4.84 -0.12 -25.08
C ALA A 129 4.92 -1.13 -26.24
N GLN A 130 6.05 -1.26 -26.93
CA GLN A 130 6.24 -2.20 -28.03
C GLN A 130 6.55 -3.62 -27.55
N VAL A 131 7.20 -3.76 -26.38
CA VAL A 131 7.70 -5.04 -25.87
C VAL A 131 6.62 -6.12 -25.74
N PRO A 132 5.41 -5.85 -25.19
CA PRO A 132 4.35 -6.86 -25.13
C PRO A 132 3.97 -7.42 -26.52
N GLY A 133 3.91 -6.57 -27.54
CA GLY A 133 3.63 -6.99 -28.91
C GLY A 133 4.70 -7.94 -29.45
N ILE A 134 5.97 -7.57 -29.28
CA ILE A 134 7.12 -8.37 -29.72
C ILE A 134 7.16 -9.75 -29.02
N LEU A 135 6.85 -9.79 -27.72
CA LEU A 135 6.79 -11.05 -26.96
C LEU A 135 5.67 -11.98 -27.43
N THR A 136 4.64 -11.46 -28.09
CA THR A 136 3.52 -12.26 -28.62
C THR A 136 3.65 -12.62 -30.10
N ASP A 137 4.68 -12.11 -30.78
CA ASP A 137 4.95 -12.36 -32.20
C ASP A 137 6.24 -13.18 -32.38
N PRO A 138 6.15 -14.51 -32.51
CA PRO A 138 7.31 -15.39 -32.69
C PRO A 138 8.15 -15.10 -33.94
N GLU A 139 7.57 -14.45 -34.95
CA GLU A 139 8.26 -14.11 -36.21
C GLU A 139 9.01 -12.77 -36.10
N HIS A 140 8.78 -11.99 -35.04
CA HIS A 140 9.50 -10.73 -34.85
C HIS A 140 11.01 -10.99 -34.61
N PRO A 141 11.93 -10.29 -35.29
CA PRO A 141 13.37 -10.57 -35.18
C PRO A 141 13.96 -10.51 -33.77
N LEU A 142 13.37 -9.67 -32.90
CA LEU A 142 13.80 -9.50 -31.51
C LEU A 142 13.05 -10.41 -30.51
N HIS A 143 12.10 -11.23 -30.98
CA HIS A 143 11.27 -12.07 -30.10
C HIS A 143 12.11 -12.98 -29.20
N VAL A 144 13.04 -13.74 -29.78
CA VAL A 144 13.86 -14.71 -29.05
C VAL A 144 14.68 -14.04 -27.95
N GLN A 145 15.27 -12.88 -28.24
CA GLN A 145 16.10 -12.15 -27.30
C GLN A 145 15.28 -11.50 -26.18
N LEU A 146 14.13 -10.89 -26.52
CA LEU A 146 13.22 -10.32 -25.51
C LEU A 146 12.56 -11.39 -24.64
N ALA A 147 12.20 -12.54 -25.22
CA ALA A 147 11.68 -13.67 -24.45
C ALA A 147 12.72 -14.22 -23.47
N ALA A 148 14.00 -14.26 -23.87
CA ALA A 148 15.09 -14.62 -22.97
C ALA A 148 15.27 -13.58 -21.85
N ALA A 149 15.21 -12.28 -22.17
CA ALA A 149 15.29 -11.20 -21.19
C ALA A 149 14.11 -11.22 -20.20
N ASP A 150 12.88 -11.49 -20.66
CA ASP A 150 11.71 -11.66 -19.80
C ASP A 150 11.90 -12.86 -18.86
N ALA A 151 12.26 -14.03 -19.40
CA ALA A 151 12.48 -15.22 -18.58
C ALA A 151 13.58 -14.99 -17.51
N ALA A 152 14.69 -14.36 -17.88
CA ALA A 152 15.75 -13.96 -16.97
C ALA A 152 15.24 -13.01 -15.87
N ALA A 153 14.46 -11.99 -16.24
CA ALA A 153 13.88 -11.04 -15.29
C ALA A 153 12.88 -11.69 -14.32
N GLN A 154 12.07 -12.64 -14.79
CA GLN A 154 11.16 -13.40 -13.91
C GLN A 154 11.93 -14.25 -12.90
N VAL A 155 13.06 -14.85 -13.29
CA VAL A 155 13.92 -15.61 -12.38
C VAL A 155 14.57 -14.69 -11.34
N LEU A 156 15.10 -13.53 -11.74
CA LEU A 156 15.64 -12.52 -10.82
C LEU A 156 14.57 -12.03 -9.82
N LEU A 157 13.37 -11.72 -10.33
CA LEU A 157 12.25 -11.29 -9.50
C LEU A 157 11.82 -12.38 -8.51
N GLY A 158 11.74 -13.63 -8.96
CA GLY A 158 11.44 -14.79 -8.12
C GLY A 158 12.43 -14.92 -6.98
N ALA A 159 13.73 -14.96 -7.29
CA ALA A 159 14.80 -15.06 -6.30
C ALA A 159 14.76 -13.91 -5.28
N ARG A 160 14.53 -12.67 -5.73
CA ARG A 160 14.39 -11.52 -4.83
C ARG A 160 13.17 -11.61 -3.91
N ARG A 161 12.03 -12.08 -4.41
CA ARG A 161 10.82 -12.30 -3.59
C ARG A 161 11.05 -13.40 -2.56
N ASP A 162 11.64 -14.52 -2.98
CA ASP A 162 11.95 -15.64 -2.09
C ASP A 162 12.98 -15.26 -1.02
N GLY A 163 13.91 -14.34 -1.37
CA GLY A 163 14.86 -13.74 -0.44
C GLY A 163 14.28 -12.66 0.49
N GLY A 164 12.97 -12.34 0.37
CA GLY A 164 12.29 -11.34 1.21
C GLY A 164 12.58 -9.89 0.83
N ALA A 165 12.97 -9.62 -0.42
CA ALA A 165 13.13 -8.26 -0.91
C ALA A 165 11.77 -7.59 -1.12
N LEU A 166 11.75 -6.26 -1.03
CA LEU A 166 10.58 -5.44 -1.32
C LEU A 166 10.40 -5.33 -2.84
N ALA A 167 10.04 -6.44 -3.48
CA ALA A 167 9.90 -6.59 -4.92
C ALA A 167 8.41 -6.70 -5.30
N PHE A 168 7.77 -5.55 -5.53
CA PHE A 168 6.35 -5.43 -5.83
C PHE A 168 6.11 -4.79 -7.19
N TYR A 169 5.26 -5.40 -8.01
CA TYR A 169 4.86 -4.88 -9.32
C TYR A 169 3.37 -5.16 -9.52
N ASP A 170 2.56 -4.12 -9.61
CA ASP A 170 1.16 -4.14 -10.05
C ASP A 170 1.05 -3.20 -11.25
N LEU A 171 1.41 -3.73 -12.42
CA LEU A 171 1.41 -2.97 -13.68
C LEU A 171 0.00 -2.52 -14.07
N THR A 172 -1.03 -3.31 -13.75
CA THR A 172 -2.43 -2.98 -14.03
C THR A 172 -2.86 -1.71 -13.31
N ARG A 173 -2.54 -1.58 -12.03
CA ARG A 173 -2.87 -0.38 -11.23
C ARG A 173 -1.80 0.70 -11.31
N GLY A 174 -0.64 0.39 -11.86
CA GLY A 174 0.47 1.32 -12.04
C GLY A 174 1.26 1.57 -10.77
N TRP A 175 1.57 0.51 -10.02
CA TRP A 175 2.41 0.56 -8.83
C TRP A 175 3.62 -0.35 -8.97
N ALA A 176 4.80 0.12 -8.58
CA ALA A 176 6.00 -0.70 -8.53
C ALA A 176 6.89 -0.29 -7.34
N ALA A 177 7.62 -1.23 -6.77
CA ALA A 177 8.69 -0.93 -5.83
C ALA A 177 9.90 -0.41 -6.58
N ASN A 178 10.48 0.69 -6.10
CA ASN A 178 11.73 1.23 -6.64
C ASN A 178 12.96 0.63 -5.93
N GLU A 179 14.15 1.06 -6.35
CA GLU A 179 15.44 0.61 -5.79
C GLU A 179 15.62 0.91 -4.30
N ASP A 180 14.91 1.90 -3.73
CA ASP A 180 14.90 2.18 -2.29
C ASP A 180 13.92 1.26 -1.51
N GLY A 181 13.15 0.40 -2.20
CA GLY A 181 12.10 -0.47 -1.63
C GLY A 181 10.77 0.23 -1.39
N ALA A 182 10.59 1.46 -1.90
CA ALA A 182 9.36 2.22 -1.78
C ALA A 182 8.41 1.90 -2.95
N ILE A 183 7.12 1.68 -2.66
CA ILE A 183 6.10 1.49 -3.69
C ILE A 183 5.67 2.86 -4.25
N VAL A 184 5.98 3.09 -5.52
CA VAL A 184 5.73 4.33 -6.25
C VAL A 184 4.77 4.11 -7.41
N ALA A 185 4.10 5.18 -7.84
CA ALA A 185 3.25 5.16 -9.02
C ALA A 185 4.14 5.16 -10.27
N ILE A 186 3.76 4.37 -11.27
CA ILE A 186 4.40 4.37 -12.59
C ILE A 186 3.45 4.97 -13.65
N ALA A 187 4.04 5.72 -14.58
CA ALA A 187 3.33 6.35 -15.69
C ALA A 187 2.67 5.28 -16.58
N ALA A 188 1.57 5.63 -17.27
CA ALA A 188 0.73 4.65 -17.96
C ALA A 188 1.50 3.90 -19.07
N GLU A 189 2.34 4.62 -19.79
CA GLU A 189 3.21 4.14 -20.86
C GLU A 189 4.29 3.14 -20.36
N LEU A 190 4.65 3.19 -19.08
CA LEU A 190 5.64 2.29 -18.47
C LEU A 190 5.01 1.03 -17.86
N ARG A 191 3.69 0.86 -17.90
CA ARG A 191 2.97 -0.25 -17.25
C ARG A 191 3.03 -1.55 -18.07
N THR A 192 4.22 -1.94 -18.49
CA THR A 192 4.45 -3.14 -19.30
C THR A 192 5.53 -4.01 -18.68
N VAL A 193 5.62 -5.26 -19.13
CA VAL A 193 6.63 -6.22 -18.67
C VAL A 193 8.06 -5.70 -18.88
N ALA A 194 8.28 -4.84 -19.87
CA ALA A 194 9.54 -4.14 -20.09
C ALA A 194 10.05 -3.39 -18.84
N TYR A 195 9.15 -2.81 -18.04
CA TYR A 195 9.53 -2.14 -16.79
C TYR A 195 10.17 -3.12 -15.80
N VAL A 196 9.63 -4.33 -15.69
CA VAL A 196 10.18 -5.39 -14.85
C VAL A 196 11.52 -5.87 -15.41
N ILE A 197 11.60 -6.09 -16.73
CA ILE A 197 12.83 -6.53 -17.41
C ILE A 197 14.00 -5.58 -17.11
N VAL A 198 13.83 -4.29 -17.42
CA VAL A 198 14.88 -3.29 -17.21
C VAL A 198 15.20 -3.17 -15.72
N GLN A 199 14.20 -3.06 -14.85
CA GLN A 199 14.42 -2.85 -13.41
C GLN A 199 15.18 -4.01 -12.76
N GLU A 200 14.84 -5.27 -13.06
CA GLU A 200 15.52 -6.42 -12.47
C GLU A 200 16.94 -6.60 -13.03
N LEU A 201 17.15 -6.41 -14.33
CA LEU A 201 18.48 -6.47 -14.93
C LEU A 201 19.41 -5.37 -14.38
N MET A 202 18.90 -4.14 -14.21
CA MET A 202 19.69 -3.03 -13.66
C MET A 202 20.00 -3.22 -12.18
N ILE A 203 19.07 -3.76 -11.38
CA ILE A 203 19.34 -4.11 -9.97
C ILE A 203 20.44 -5.18 -9.89
N ALA A 204 20.34 -6.26 -10.68
CA ALA A 204 21.35 -7.32 -10.70
C ALA A 204 22.72 -6.81 -11.17
N THR A 205 22.74 -5.92 -12.17
CA THR A 205 23.99 -5.28 -12.65
C THR A 205 24.62 -4.40 -11.59
N ASN A 206 23.82 -3.57 -10.91
CA ASN A 206 24.27 -2.71 -9.82
C ASN A 206 24.84 -3.52 -8.66
N GLU A 207 24.21 -4.64 -8.28
CA GLU A 207 24.72 -5.56 -7.27
C GLU A 207 26.05 -6.18 -7.70
N ALA A 208 26.10 -6.76 -8.90
CA ALA A 208 27.28 -7.42 -9.44
C ALA A 208 28.49 -6.48 -9.48
N VAL A 209 28.29 -5.23 -9.92
CA VAL A 209 29.36 -4.22 -9.91
C VAL A 209 29.73 -3.81 -8.49
N ALA A 210 28.77 -3.72 -7.55
CA ALA A 210 29.08 -3.42 -6.16
C ALA A 210 29.96 -4.52 -5.53
N LEU A 211 29.62 -5.79 -5.75
CA LEU A 211 30.38 -6.95 -5.27
C LEU A 211 31.77 -6.99 -5.89
N TRP A 212 31.87 -6.82 -7.21
CA TRP A 212 33.16 -6.74 -7.88
C TRP A 212 34.02 -5.60 -7.33
N CYS A 213 33.48 -4.41 -7.11
CA CYS A 213 34.21 -3.29 -6.49
C CYS A 213 34.68 -3.60 -5.06
N VAL A 214 33.89 -4.34 -4.27
CA VAL A 214 34.31 -4.82 -2.94
C VAL A 214 35.49 -5.77 -3.06
N GLU A 215 35.42 -6.74 -3.97
CA GLU A 215 36.50 -7.71 -4.21
C GLU A 215 37.80 -7.05 -4.69
N GLN A 216 37.69 -6.04 -5.55
CA GLN A 216 38.82 -5.23 -6.02
C GLN A 216 39.31 -4.19 -5.00
N GLY A 217 38.62 -4.01 -3.87
CA GLY A 217 38.97 -3.02 -2.85
C GLY A 217 38.82 -1.57 -3.30
N LEU A 218 37.87 -1.29 -4.21
CA LEU A 218 37.68 0.05 -4.78
C LEU A 218 36.89 0.97 -3.84
N PRO A 219 37.36 2.21 -3.61
CA PRO A 219 36.65 3.18 -2.80
C PRO A 219 35.54 3.82 -3.64
N ILE A 220 34.39 3.17 -3.79
CA ILE A 220 33.21 3.71 -4.50
C ILE A 220 32.15 4.24 -3.52
N LEU A 221 31.14 4.96 -4.03
CA LEU A 221 29.94 5.31 -3.27
C LEU A 221 28.91 4.17 -3.31
N PHE A 222 28.85 3.37 -2.25
CA PHE A 222 27.78 2.39 -2.06
C PHE A 222 26.45 3.07 -1.74
N ARG A 223 25.35 2.47 -2.18
CA ARG A 223 23.98 2.86 -1.83
C ARG A 223 23.50 1.96 -0.70
N ASN A 224 23.63 2.44 0.53
CA ASN A 224 23.33 1.68 1.73
C ASN A 224 21.90 1.92 2.21
N HIS A 225 21.19 0.87 2.58
CA HIS A 225 19.85 0.97 3.18
C HIS A 225 19.79 0.13 4.44
N ARG A 226 19.72 0.79 5.60
CA ARG A 226 19.65 0.11 6.90
C ARG A 226 18.19 -0.04 7.34
N PRO A 227 17.81 -1.13 8.03
CA PRO A 227 16.48 -1.28 8.59
C PRO A 227 16.19 -0.18 9.63
N ASN A 228 14.91 0.12 9.85
CA ASN A 228 14.48 0.83 11.04
C ASN A 228 14.41 -0.15 12.22
N PRO A 229 15.26 -0.02 13.26
CA PRO A 229 15.34 -1.01 14.34
C PRO A 229 14.05 -1.10 15.19
N VAL A 230 13.14 -0.13 15.08
CA VAL A 230 11.87 -0.09 15.82
C VAL A 230 10.71 -0.65 14.97
N ALA A 231 10.94 -0.94 13.68
CA ALA A 231 9.92 -1.47 12.80
C ALA A 231 9.81 -3.00 12.91
N GLY A 232 8.59 -3.54 12.87
CA GLY A 232 8.33 -4.97 12.75
C GLY A 232 8.75 -5.54 11.38
N SER A 233 8.54 -6.85 11.18
CA SER A 233 8.88 -7.51 9.91
C SER A 233 8.15 -6.88 8.72
N THR A 234 8.89 -6.61 7.64
CA THR A 234 8.32 -6.10 6.39
C THR A 234 7.63 -7.18 5.56
N ASP A 235 7.90 -8.45 5.84
CA ASP A 235 7.47 -9.56 4.97
C ASP A 235 5.95 -9.78 5.07
N GLU A 236 5.40 -9.77 6.28
CA GLU A 236 3.95 -9.82 6.54
C GLU A 236 3.24 -8.61 5.91
N LEU A 237 3.83 -7.42 6.08
CA LEU A 237 3.28 -6.18 5.55
C LEU A 237 3.22 -6.17 4.02
N MET A 238 4.21 -6.76 3.34
CA MET A 238 4.18 -6.89 1.88
C MET A 238 3.08 -7.82 1.40
N HIS A 239 2.81 -8.90 2.14
CA HIS A 239 1.68 -9.79 1.85
C HIS A 239 0.34 -9.08 2.02
N GLU A 240 0.18 -8.31 3.11
CA GLU A 240 -0.99 -7.46 3.34
C GLU A 240 -1.19 -6.42 2.22
N ILE A 241 -0.11 -5.77 1.77
CA ILE A 241 -0.16 -4.78 0.68
C ILE A 241 -0.63 -5.43 -0.63
N ALA A 242 -0.10 -6.62 -0.96
CA ALA A 242 -0.50 -7.34 -2.15
C ALA A 242 -1.99 -7.74 -2.10
N ALA A 243 -2.46 -8.22 -0.95
CA ALA A 243 -3.87 -8.56 -0.74
C ALA A 243 -4.79 -7.33 -0.78
N ALA A 244 -4.32 -6.19 -0.28
CA ALA A 244 -5.06 -4.94 -0.22
C ALA A 244 -5.10 -4.18 -1.55
N ALA A 245 -4.41 -4.64 -2.60
CA ALA A 245 -4.29 -3.86 -3.83
C ALA A 245 -5.66 -3.56 -4.50
N GLY A 246 -6.70 -4.37 -4.22
CA GLY A 246 -8.09 -4.12 -4.65
C GLY A 246 -8.88 -3.09 -3.84
N ASP A 247 -8.37 -2.69 -2.68
CA ASP A 247 -8.93 -1.66 -1.80
C ASP A 247 -7.98 -0.45 -1.78
N PRO A 248 -8.27 0.62 -2.54
CA PRO A 248 -7.38 1.77 -2.65
C PRO A 248 -7.05 2.45 -1.31
N ASP A 249 -7.99 2.48 -0.37
CA ASP A 249 -7.80 3.14 0.91
C ASP A 249 -6.94 2.29 1.85
N LEU A 250 -7.18 0.97 1.89
CA LEU A 250 -6.35 0.04 2.64
C LEU A 250 -4.94 -0.02 2.06
N PHE A 251 -4.80 -0.11 0.73
CA PHE A 251 -3.51 -0.09 0.05
C PHE A 251 -2.72 1.18 0.38
N ALA A 252 -3.37 2.36 0.34
CA ALA A 252 -2.72 3.62 0.68
C ALA A 252 -2.22 3.65 2.14
N LYS A 253 -3.02 3.13 3.09
CA LYS A 253 -2.65 3.02 4.50
C LYS A 253 -1.46 2.09 4.71
N LEU A 254 -1.51 0.88 4.15
CA LEU A 254 -0.45 -0.12 4.29
C LEU A 254 0.86 0.31 3.63
N ARG A 255 0.78 0.95 2.45
CA ARG A 255 1.94 1.59 1.82
C ARG A 255 2.54 2.68 2.72
N GLY A 256 1.70 3.51 3.35
CA GLY A 256 2.16 4.51 4.32
C GLY A 256 2.90 3.88 5.50
N ARG A 257 2.37 2.77 6.03
CA ARG A 257 3.02 1.97 7.07
C ARG A 257 4.36 1.43 6.59
N LEU A 258 4.46 0.87 5.38
CA LEU A 258 5.73 0.39 4.81
C LEU A 258 6.77 1.51 4.73
N LEU A 259 6.38 2.70 4.26
CA LEU A 259 7.30 3.83 4.21
C LEU A 259 7.79 4.27 5.60
N SER A 260 6.98 4.09 6.64
CA SER A 260 7.40 4.37 8.03
C SER A 260 8.35 3.31 8.60
N THR A 261 8.33 2.09 8.06
CA THR A 261 9.24 1.01 8.48
C THR A 261 10.62 1.10 7.82
N LEU A 262 10.76 1.86 6.74
CA LEU A 262 12.01 1.99 5.98
C LEU A 262 12.76 3.26 6.38
N ARG A 263 14.09 3.15 6.47
CA ARG A 263 14.95 4.35 6.53
C ARG A 263 15.24 4.81 5.11
N ALA A 264 15.57 6.08 4.96
CA ALA A 264 16.14 6.56 3.72
C ALA A 264 17.45 5.82 3.42
N ALA A 265 17.60 5.28 2.21
CA ALA A 265 18.89 4.83 1.72
C ALA A 265 19.85 6.02 1.54
N THR A 266 21.14 5.76 1.74
CA THR A 266 22.21 6.77 1.83
C THR A 266 23.45 6.35 1.06
N TYR A 267 24.12 7.29 0.42
CA TYR A 267 25.43 7.08 -0.17
C TYR A 267 26.55 7.12 0.88
N GLY A 268 27.55 6.25 0.74
CA GLY A 268 28.77 6.30 1.55
C GLY A 268 29.85 5.34 1.05
N PRO A 269 31.12 5.56 1.41
CA PRO A 269 32.24 4.74 0.93
C PRO A 269 32.34 3.38 1.61
N THR A 270 31.62 3.16 2.72
CA THR A 270 31.59 1.90 3.45
C THR A 270 30.34 1.11 3.08
N VAL A 271 30.51 -0.16 2.75
CA VAL A 271 29.39 -1.07 2.46
C VAL A 271 28.66 -1.49 3.74
N HIS A 272 27.33 -1.42 3.72
CA HIS A 272 26.45 -1.85 4.80
C HIS A 272 25.27 -2.71 4.33
N GLY A 273 25.23 -3.04 3.04
CA GLY A 273 24.12 -3.72 2.40
C GLY A 273 22.90 -2.85 2.17
N HIS A 274 21.89 -3.46 1.54
CA HIS A 274 20.66 -2.80 1.14
C HIS A 274 19.43 -3.57 1.61
N TYR A 275 18.88 -3.16 2.76
CA TYR A 275 17.76 -3.82 3.44
C TYR A 275 16.55 -4.04 2.54
N GLY A 276 16.06 -3.00 1.85
CA GLY A 276 14.87 -3.11 1.00
C GLY A 276 15.05 -4.02 -0.22
N LEU A 277 16.29 -4.24 -0.66
CA LEU A 277 16.59 -5.12 -1.80
C LEU A 277 17.12 -6.49 -1.36
N ARG A 278 17.42 -6.67 -0.06
CA ARG A 278 18.06 -7.85 0.54
C ARG A 278 19.43 -8.21 -0.04
N LEU A 279 20.22 -7.19 -0.40
CA LEU A 279 21.53 -7.36 -1.00
C LEU A 279 22.65 -7.04 -0.02
N SER A 280 23.75 -7.78 -0.08
CA SER A 280 24.92 -7.60 0.80
C SER A 280 25.76 -6.37 0.42
N ALA A 281 25.77 -6.02 -0.87
CA ALA A 281 26.35 -4.81 -1.42
C ALA A 281 25.44 -4.27 -2.53
N TYR A 282 25.31 -2.94 -2.60
CA TYR A 282 24.55 -2.30 -3.68
C TYR A 282 25.16 -0.94 -3.96
N THR A 283 25.19 -0.57 -5.23
CA THR A 283 25.67 0.74 -5.70
C THR A 283 24.79 1.21 -6.85
N HIS A 284 24.89 2.48 -7.22
CA HIS A 284 24.33 2.94 -8.49
C HIS A 284 25.47 3.12 -9.49
N VAL A 285 25.36 2.44 -10.62
CA VAL A 285 26.24 2.60 -11.79
C VAL A 285 25.49 2.62 -13.11
N THR A 286 24.21 2.22 -13.14
CA THR A 286 23.43 2.05 -14.37
C THR A 286 22.80 3.33 -14.91
N SER A 287 23.05 4.50 -14.33
CA SER A 287 22.46 5.76 -14.80
C SER A 287 23.34 7.02 -14.68
N PRO A 288 24.57 7.01 -15.24
CA PRO A 288 25.52 8.12 -15.14
C PRO A 288 25.13 9.40 -15.89
N LEU A 289 24.19 9.37 -16.85
CA LEU A 289 23.67 10.57 -17.51
C LEU A 289 22.83 11.44 -16.56
N ARG A 290 22.20 10.80 -15.57
CA ARG A 290 21.17 11.42 -14.72
C ARG A 290 21.43 11.34 -13.22
N ARG A 291 22.51 10.69 -12.78
CA ARG A 291 22.91 10.62 -11.36
C ARG A 291 24.42 10.81 -11.19
N VAL A 292 24.82 11.79 -10.39
CA VAL A 292 26.25 12.10 -10.20
C VAL A 292 26.97 11.00 -9.41
N ALA A 293 26.25 10.25 -8.56
CA ALA A 293 26.83 9.12 -7.85
C ALA A 293 27.34 8.04 -8.80
N ASP A 294 26.57 7.74 -9.85
CA ASP A 294 26.94 6.80 -10.92
C ASP A 294 28.15 7.33 -11.71
N LEU A 295 28.21 8.63 -12.02
CA LEU A 295 29.38 9.25 -12.66
C LEU A 295 30.64 9.14 -11.80
N ILE A 296 30.54 9.42 -10.49
CA ILE A 296 31.65 9.27 -9.54
C ILE A 296 32.15 7.81 -9.53
N ASN A 297 31.23 6.86 -9.41
CA ASN A 297 31.56 5.44 -9.40
C ASN A 297 32.19 4.99 -10.72
N GLN A 298 31.64 5.43 -11.86
CA GLN A 298 32.18 5.11 -13.18
C GLN A 298 33.61 5.63 -13.35
N ARG A 299 33.91 6.85 -12.88
CA ARG A 299 35.28 7.40 -12.92
C ARG A 299 36.28 6.56 -12.13
N ILE A 300 35.89 6.08 -10.94
CA ILE A 300 36.74 5.22 -10.12
C ILE A 300 36.97 3.86 -10.80
N ILE A 301 35.90 3.26 -11.33
CA ILE A 301 35.97 1.98 -12.05
C ILE A 301 36.86 2.13 -13.29
N PHE A 302 36.67 3.17 -14.09
CA PHE A 302 37.48 3.45 -15.27
C PHE A 302 38.95 3.70 -14.93
N ALA A 303 39.23 4.48 -13.89
CA ALA A 303 40.61 4.68 -13.43
C ALA A 303 41.29 3.36 -13.05
N HIS A 304 40.58 2.48 -12.33
CA HIS A 304 41.09 1.16 -11.99
C HIS A 304 41.34 0.28 -13.22
N LEU A 305 40.39 0.22 -14.16
CA LEU A 305 40.50 -0.56 -15.39
C LEU A 305 41.63 -0.07 -16.30
N ASP A 306 41.93 1.22 -16.27
CA ASP A 306 43.02 1.84 -17.04
C ASP A 306 44.36 1.83 -16.29
N HIS A 307 44.40 1.28 -15.08
CA HIS A 307 45.58 1.28 -14.20
C HIS A 307 46.10 2.69 -13.88
N THR A 308 45.20 3.64 -13.69
CA THR A 308 45.49 5.03 -13.31
C THR A 308 45.06 5.30 -11.85
N PRO A 309 45.60 6.37 -11.20
CA PRO A 309 45.21 6.71 -9.84
C PRO A 309 43.72 7.02 -9.71
N THR A 310 43.10 6.59 -8.60
CA THR A 310 41.70 6.95 -8.30
C THR A 310 41.53 8.47 -8.25
N PRO A 311 40.49 9.03 -8.91
CA PRO A 311 40.27 10.47 -8.95
C PRO A 311 39.78 11.06 -7.63
N TYR A 312 39.31 10.21 -6.71
CA TYR A 312 38.79 10.63 -5.41
C TYR A 312 39.44 9.87 -4.26
N THR A 313 39.72 10.58 -3.17
CA THR A 313 40.15 10.00 -1.90
C THR A 313 38.93 9.53 -1.08
N GLY A 314 39.15 8.65 -0.10
CA GLY A 314 38.08 8.20 0.80
C GLY A 314 37.43 9.34 1.61
N GLU A 315 38.20 10.38 1.95
CA GLU A 315 37.68 11.58 2.62
C GLU A 315 36.79 12.42 1.70
N GLN A 316 37.20 12.60 0.44
CA GLN A 316 36.38 13.27 -0.58
C GLN A 316 35.07 12.51 -0.79
N LEU A 317 35.11 11.18 -0.91
CA LEU A 317 33.89 10.36 -1.07
C LEU A 317 32.97 10.41 0.14
N THR A 318 33.53 10.45 1.35
CA THR A 318 32.74 10.65 2.58
C THR A 318 32.00 11.99 2.52
N THR A 319 32.69 13.05 2.11
CA THR A 319 32.12 14.40 1.97
C THR A 319 31.05 14.45 0.88
N LEU A 320 31.33 13.87 -0.29
CA LEU A 320 30.40 13.80 -1.42
C LEU A 320 29.14 13.00 -1.06
N GLY A 321 29.31 11.82 -0.44
CA GLY A 321 28.19 11.01 0.04
C GLY A 321 27.32 11.77 1.03
N ALA A 322 27.92 12.45 2.01
CA ALA A 322 27.20 13.28 2.97
C ALA A 322 26.44 14.44 2.30
N ASP A 323 27.03 15.06 1.28
CA ASP A 323 26.39 16.12 0.49
C ASP A 323 25.14 15.64 -0.24
N LEU A 324 25.27 14.53 -0.99
CA LEU A 324 24.15 13.92 -1.72
C LEU A 324 23.02 13.53 -0.76
N ASN A 325 23.37 12.91 0.37
CA ASN A 325 22.39 12.52 1.39
C ASN A 325 21.66 13.73 1.99
N ARG A 326 22.36 14.84 2.22
CA ARG A 326 21.76 16.10 2.73
C ARG A 326 20.79 16.67 1.71
N ARG A 327 21.15 16.71 0.42
CA ARG A 327 20.29 17.18 -0.67
C ARG A 327 19.03 16.33 -0.80
N THR A 328 19.16 15.00 -0.81
CA THR A 328 18.00 14.09 -0.86
C THR A 328 17.06 14.30 0.32
N ARG A 329 17.60 14.49 1.53
CA ARG A 329 16.79 14.77 2.73
C ARG A 329 16.06 16.11 2.62
N ALA A 330 16.77 17.16 2.20
CA ALA A 330 16.18 18.48 2.01
C ALA A 330 15.06 18.47 0.95
N ALA A 331 15.25 17.77 -0.17
CA ALA A 331 14.23 17.62 -1.21
C ALA A 331 12.98 16.89 -0.70
N ARG A 332 13.16 15.80 0.07
CA ARG A 332 12.05 15.08 0.71
C ARG A 332 11.27 15.97 1.67
N GLU A 333 11.96 16.74 2.52
CA GLU A 333 11.32 17.65 3.48
C GLU A 333 10.62 18.82 2.77
N ALA A 334 11.23 19.40 1.73
CA ALA A 334 10.62 20.44 0.92
C ALA A 334 9.33 19.94 0.23
N LYS A 335 9.34 18.72 -0.32
CA LYS A 335 8.15 18.09 -0.91
C LYS A 335 7.05 17.90 0.14
N LYS A 336 7.39 17.39 1.32
CA LYS A 336 6.46 17.24 2.45
C LYS A 336 5.85 18.58 2.87
N ASN A 337 6.67 19.62 3.00
CA ASN A 337 6.20 20.96 3.36
C ASN A 337 5.36 21.60 2.26
N HIS A 338 5.70 21.39 0.99
CA HIS A 338 4.88 21.83 -0.15
C HIS A 338 3.46 21.23 -0.08
N PHE A 339 3.35 19.92 0.16
CA PHE A 339 2.03 19.27 0.31
C PHE A 339 1.27 19.78 1.53
N LYS A 340 1.94 19.98 2.67
CA LYS A 340 1.31 20.60 3.85
C LYS A 340 0.77 22.00 3.52
N HIS A 341 1.56 22.86 2.89
CA HIS A 341 1.12 24.21 2.51
C HIS A 341 0.03 24.19 1.42
N ALA A 342 0.06 23.24 0.49
CA ALA A 342 -1.02 23.04 -0.48
C ALA A 342 -2.33 22.63 0.21
N ASP A 343 -2.27 21.69 1.16
CA ASP A 343 -3.43 21.32 1.97
C ASP A 343 -3.95 22.50 2.80
N HIS A 344 -3.07 23.29 3.44
CA HIS A 344 -3.49 24.50 4.16
C HIS A 344 -4.14 25.55 3.24
N ARG A 345 -3.63 25.75 2.03
CA ARG A 345 -4.23 26.67 1.05
C ARG A 345 -5.57 26.16 0.54
N LEU A 346 -5.68 24.87 0.26
CA LEU A 346 -6.94 24.23 -0.13
C LEU A 346 -7.98 24.44 0.98
N VAL A 347 -7.61 24.12 2.22
CA VAL A 347 -8.47 24.34 3.39
C VAL A 347 -8.87 25.81 3.52
N ALA A 348 -7.93 26.74 3.40
CA ALA A 348 -8.25 28.17 3.48
C ALA A 348 -9.15 28.67 2.34
N GLN A 349 -9.01 28.14 1.13
CA GLN A 349 -9.84 28.49 -0.02
C GLN A 349 -11.23 27.87 0.04
N GLU A 350 -11.33 26.59 0.41
CA GLU A 350 -12.62 25.89 0.55
C GLU A 350 -13.40 26.39 1.77
N ALA A 351 -12.71 26.79 2.84
CA ALA A 351 -13.34 27.44 3.99
C ALA A 351 -13.85 28.87 3.70
N ALA A 352 -13.58 29.42 2.51
CA ALA A 352 -14.14 30.68 2.01
C ALA A 352 -15.22 30.47 0.95
N ARG A 353 -15.58 29.20 0.65
CA ARG A 353 -16.62 28.81 -0.30
C ARG A 353 -17.86 28.30 0.43
N ASP A 354 -18.86 27.89 -0.36
CA ASP A 354 -20.03 27.18 0.12
C ASP A 354 -19.64 25.82 0.72
N LEU A 355 -19.62 25.75 2.06
CA LEU A 355 -19.24 24.55 2.80
C LEU A 355 -20.18 23.37 2.56
N THR A 356 -21.42 23.62 2.11
CA THR A 356 -22.43 22.57 1.87
C THR A 356 -22.05 21.68 0.69
N ALA A 357 -21.23 22.19 -0.25
CA ALA A 357 -20.78 21.48 -1.44
C ALA A 357 -19.54 20.59 -1.19
N LEU A 358 -18.93 20.66 -0.01
CA LEU A 358 -17.70 19.91 0.30
C LEU A 358 -18.00 18.43 0.54
N ASP A 359 -17.14 17.55 0.01
CA ASP A 359 -17.16 16.14 0.39
C ASP A 359 -16.70 15.94 1.86
N ALA A 360 -16.94 14.76 2.42
CA ALA A 360 -16.58 14.47 3.82
C ALA A 360 -15.08 14.66 4.11
N ARG A 361 -14.21 14.31 3.16
CA ARG A 361 -12.75 14.41 3.32
C ARG A 361 -12.28 15.85 3.38
N THR A 362 -12.82 16.71 2.51
CA THR A 362 -12.45 18.12 2.41
C THR A 362 -13.02 18.89 3.59
N PHE A 363 -14.28 18.61 3.96
CA PHE A 363 -14.88 19.17 5.16
C PHE A 363 -14.10 18.80 6.42
N HIS A 364 -13.68 17.53 6.59
CA HIS A 364 -12.84 17.11 7.71
C HIS A 364 -11.57 17.97 7.85
N LYS A 365 -10.88 18.25 6.73
CA LYS A 365 -9.68 19.11 6.74
C LYS A 365 -10.01 20.55 7.14
N VAL A 366 -11.14 21.10 6.68
CA VAL A 366 -11.63 22.43 7.06
C VAL A 366 -11.97 22.48 8.54
N LEU A 367 -12.73 21.51 9.04
CA LEU A 367 -13.13 21.39 10.44
C LEU A 367 -11.90 21.28 11.36
N LYS A 368 -10.94 20.42 11.00
CA LYS A 368 -9.68 20.26 11.75
C LYS A 368 -8.88 21.55 11.84
N SER A 369 -8.85 22.34 10.77
CA SER A 369 -8.20 23.65 10.80
C SER A 369 -8.98 24.68 11.62
N ALA A 370 -10.31 24.61 11.62
CA ALA A 370 -11.17 25.54 12.35
C ALA A 370 -11.15 25.29 13.86
N ALA A 371 -11.10 24.03 14.29
CA ALA A 371 -11.12 23.61 15.70
C ALA A 371 -9.96 24.18 16.55
N ALA A 372 -8.89 24.68 15.94
CA ALA A 372 -7.77 25.32 16.62
C ALA A 372 -8.01 26.79 17.01
N ALA A 373 -9.18 27.35 16.70
CA ALA A 373 -9.56 28.74 16.93
C ALA A 373 -11.02 28.82 17.42
N PRO A 374 -11.52 30.00 17.85
CA PRO A 374 -12.94 30.17 18.16
C PRO A 374 -13.85 29.77 16.99
N LEU A 375 -15.03 29.24 17.29
CA LEU A 375 -16.02 28.79 16.32
C LEU A 375 -16.38 29.94 15.36
N ARG A 376 -16.20 29.70 14.07
CA ARG A 376 -16.57 30.63 13.00
C ARG A 376 -18.05 30.49 12.65
N ASP A 377 -18.70 31.62 12.38
CA ASP A 377 -20.13 31.72 12.04
C ASP A 377 -20.52 30.84 10.84
N GLU A 378 -19.61 30.60 9.90
CA GLU A 378 -19.86 29.78 8.71
C GLU A 378 -19.85 28.27 9.02
N ILE A 379 -19.06 27.82 10.00
CA ILE A 379 -18.86 26.39 10.32
C ILE A 379 -20.06 25.85 11.11
N ALA A 380 -20.60 26.66 12.02
CA ALA A 380 -21.71 26.27 12.89
C ALA A 380 -22.95 25.75 12.13
N PRO A 381 -23.52 26.47 11.14
CA PRO A 381 -24.69 25.99 10.40
C PRO A 381 -24.40 24.77 9.54
N GLU A 382 -23.20 24.66 8.95
CA GLU A 382 -22.85 23.49 8.15
C GLU A 382 -22.66 22.24 9.00
N LEU A 383 -22.02 22.37 10.17
CA LEU A 383 -21.86 21.22 11.06
C LEU A 383 -23.23 20.74 11.58
N ALA A 384 -24.12 21.66 11.94
CA ALA A 384 -25.50 21.34 12.30
C ALA A 384 -26.22 20.59 11.16
N ARG A 385 -26.13 21.10 9.93
CA ARG A 385 -26.70 20.44 8.74
C ARG A 385 -26.13 19.04 8.54
N ARG A 386 -24.83 18.84 8.73
CA ARG A 386 -24.18 17.53 8.57
C ARG A 386 -24.57 16.53 9.66
N VAL A 387 -24.79 16.98 10.89
CA VAL A 387 -25.37 16.14 11.94
C VAL A 387 -26.77 15.70 11.54
N ASP A 388 -27.63 16.66 11.17
CA ASP A 388 -29.04 16.39 10.83
C ASP A 388 -29.19 15.51 9.58
N ALA A 389 -28.22 15.57 8.66
CA ALA A 389 -28.21 14.80 7.41
C ALA A 389 -27.42 13.47 7.48
N ASP A 390 -26.93 13.06 8.66
CA ASP A 390 -26.10 11.85 8.85
C ASP A 390 -24.85 11.83 7.93
N LEU A 391 -24.10 12.96 7.93
CA LEU A 391 -22.91 13.15 7.11
C LEU A 391 -21.61 13.26 7.92
N LEU A 392 -21.67 13.23 9.25
CA LEU A 392 -20.47 13.28 10.10
C LEU A 392 -19.80 11.91 10.21
N THR A 393 -18.46 11.93 10.24
CA THR A 393 -17.64 10.74 10.41
C THR A 393 -17.00 10.72 11.79
N ALA A 394 -16.58 9.54 12.27
CA ALA A 394 -15.89 9.42 13.55
C ALA A 394 -14.63 10.33 13.68
N PRO A 395 -13.79 10.53 12.62
CA PRO A 395 -12.74 11.55 12.62
C PRO A 395 -13.22 12.98 12.82
N ASP A 396 -14.39 13.37 12.29
CA ASP A 396 -14.94 14.71 12.49
C ASP A 396 -15.32 14.93 13.95
N VAL A 397 -15.95 13.93 14.57
CA VAL A 397 -16.33 13.97 15.98
C VAL A 397 -15.09 13.99 16.89
N ALA A 398 -14.05 13.21 16.57
CA ALA A 398 -12.79 13.24 17.31
C ALA A 398 -12.14 14.64 17.27
N VAL A 399 -12.14 15.30 16.10
CA VAL A 399 -11.67 16.68 15.96
C VAL A 399 -12.52 17.67 16.76
N LEU A 400 -13.83 17.48 16.81
CA LEU A 400 -14.71 18.32 17.60
C LEU A 400 -14.41 18.20 19.08
N ILE A 401 -14.17 16.99 19.60
CA ILE A 401 -13.83 16.77 21.01
C ILE A 401 -12.51 17.49 21.40
N ASP A 402 -11.57 17.64 20.45
CA ASP A 402 -10.32 18.37 20.66
C ASP A 402 -10.46 19.90 20.64
N ALA A 403 -11.60 20.44 20.19
CA ALA A 403 -11.79 21.89 20.11
C ALA A 403 -11.95 22.48 21.52
N THR A 404 -10.90 23.11 22.03
CA THR A 404 -10.86 23.58 23.43
C THR A 404 -11.51 24.94 23.66
N ASP A 405 -11.78 25.70 22.60
CA ASP A 405 -12.38 27.03 22.75
C ASP A 405 -13.87 26.90 23.17
N PRO A 406 -14.33 27.59 24.24
CA PRO A 406 -15.69 27.43 24.76
C PRO A 406 -16.82 27.73 23.77
N THR A 407 -16.54 28.46 22.68
CA THR A 407 -17.52 28.74 21.63
C THR A 407 -18.01 27.48 20.91
N TRP A 408 -17.25 26.38 20.96
CA TRP A 408 -17.62 25.09 20.36
C TRP A 408 -18.59 24.26 21.20
N LEU A 409 -18.62 24.47 22.52
CA LEU A 409 -19.32 23.60 23.47
C LEU A 409 -20.81 23.36 23.15
N PRO A 410 -21.63 24.38 22.82
CA PRO A 410 -23.04 24.14 22.50
C PRO A 410 -23.23 23.19 21.32
N LEU A 411 -22.34 23.29 20.33
CA LEU A 411 -22.39 22.51 19.11
C LEU A 411 -21.80 21.10 19.31
N GLN A 412 -20.72 20.98 20.08
CA GLN A 412 -20.17 19.68 20.50
C GLN A 412 -21.22 18.85 21.23
N LEU A 413 -21.93 19.45 22.21
CA LEU A 413 -22.99 18.77 22.94
C LEU A 413 -24.15 18.36 22.02
N ARG A 414 -24.59 19.24 21.13
CA ARG A 414 -25.62 18.89 20.13
C ARG A 414 -25.19 17.70 19.27
N VAL A 415 -23.95 17.69 18.78
CA VAL A 415 -23.41 16.61 17.94
C VAL A 415 -23.37 15.30 18.73
N LEU A 416 -22.80 15.31 19.93
CA LEU A 416 -22.69 14.11 20.78
C LEU A 416 -24.07 13.56 21.17
N ASP A 417 -24.98 14.42 21.64
CA ASP A 417 -26.32 14.00 22.05
C ASP A 417 -27.09 13.41 20.85
N THR A 418 -27.02 14.06 19.67
CA THR A 418 -27.68 13.53 18.47
C THR A 418 -27.08 12.19 18.03
N LEU A 419 -25.76 12.05 17.99
CA LEU A 419 -25.09 10.81 17.56
C LEU A 419 -25.21 9.68 18.60
N ALA A 420 -25.32 10.00 19.89
CA ALA A 420 -25.59 9.00 20.91
C ALA A 420 -26.96 8.34 20.68
N ASP A 421 -27.95 9.12 20.25
CA ASP A 421 -29.30 8.66 19.96
C ASP A 421 -29.41 7.95 18.59
N THR A 422 -28.80 8.50 17.54
CA THR A 422 -28.95 8.00 16.16
C THR A 422 -27.90 6.98 15.74
N HIS A 423 -26.68 7.08 16.28
CA HIS A 423 -25.51 6.25 15.95
C HIS A 423 -24.73 5.78 17.20
N PRO A 424 -25.38 5.06 18.15
CA PRO A 424 -24.71 4.52 19.33
C PRO A 424 -23.50 3.65 18.96
N GLU A 425 -23.50 3.00 17.79
CA GLU A 425 -22.39 2.20 17.29
C GLU A 425 -21.14 2.97 16.88
N MET A 426 -21.24 4.29 16.69
CA MET A 426 -20.10 5.12 16.27
C MET A 426 -19.17 5.47 17.44
N GLY A 427 -19.66 5.47 18.69
CA GLY A 427 -18.88 5.84 19.89
C GLY A 427 -17.52 5.13 20.03
N PRO A 428 -17.44 3.79 19.90
CA PRO A 428 -16.16 3.07 19.91
C PRO A 428 -15.18 3.52 18.82
N SER A 429 -15.69 3.88 17.64
CA SER A 429 -14.85 4.36 16.53
C SER A 429 -14.31 5.76 16.81
N VAL A 430 -15.12 6.64 17.41
CA VAL A 430 -14.69 7.99 17.84
C VAL A 430 -13.55 7.89 18.86
N ALA A 431 -13.75 7.10 19.92
CA ALA A 431 -12.72 6.89 20.95
C ALA A 431 -11.43 6.29 20.36
N SER A 432 -11.55 5.32 19.45
CA SER A 432 -10.39 4.73 18.77
C SER A 432 -9.66 5.72 17.87
N VAL A 433 -10.37 6.55 17.10
CA VAL A 433 -9.74 7.54 16.21
C VAL A 433 -9.04 8.62 17.03
N TRP A 434 -9.69 9.10 18.09
CA TRP A 434 -9.11 10.08 19.01
C TRP A 434 -7.82 9.55 19.67
N ARG A 435 -7.78 8.27 20.06
CA ARG A 435 -6.58 7.63 20.62
C ARG A 435 -5.43 7.57 19.61
N GLN A 436 -5.72 7.33 18.33
CA GLN A 436 -4.71 7.30 17.27
C GLN A 436 -4.07 8.67 17.03
N THR A 437 -4.81 9.76 17.25
CA THR A 437 -4.29 11.13 17.14
C THR A 437 -3.59 11.61 18.41
N HIS A 438 -3.79 10.94 19.55
CA HIS A 438 -3.17 11.25 20.84
C HIS A 438 -2.42 10.04 21.43
N PRO A 439 -1.30 9.59 20.82
CA PRO A 439 -0.57 8.41 21.26
C PRO A 439 -0.01 8.50 22.69
N ASP A 440 0.16 9.70 23.23
CA ASP A 440 0.69 9.93 24.58
C ASP A 440 -0.38 9.92 25.69
N GLN A 441 -1.67 9.93 25.33
CA GLN A 441 -2.78 9.93 26.29
C GLN A 441 -3.21 8.50 26.68
N PRO A 442 -3.82 8.28 27.87
CA PRO A 442 -4.34 6.97 28.23
C PRO A 442 -5.50 6.54 27.29
N PRO A 443 -5.71 5.23 27.07
CA PRO A 443 -6.89 4.75 26.37
C PRO A 443 -8.17 5.11 27.14
N THR A 444 -9.29 5.14 26.42
CA THR A 444 -10.60 5.21 27.07
C THR A 444 -10.90 3.84 27.67
N ASP A 445 -10.93 3.78 28.99
CA ASP A 445 -11.17 2.53 29.71
C ASP A 445 -12.67 2.26 29.80
N LEU A 446 -13.05 0.99 29.67
CA LEU A 446 -14.43 0.56 29.66
C LEU A 446 -14.64 -0.55 30.69
N GLU A 447 -15.52 -0.29 31.64
CA GLU A 447 -15.94 -1.21 32.66
C GLU A 447 -17.32 -1.76 32.34
N THR A 448 -17.56 -3.04 32.64
CA THR A 448 -18.89 -3.65 32.52
C THR A 448 -19.16 -4.57 33.70
N ARG A 449 -20.39 -4.53 34.19
CA ARG A 449 -20.95 -5.41 35.22
C ARG A 449 -22.21 -6.06 34.68
N ARG A 450 -22.52 -7.28 35.16
CA ARG A 450 -23.72 -8.04 34.80
C ARG A 450 -24.55 -8.31 36.05
N ASN A 451 -25.86 -8.12 35.95
CA ASN A 451 -26.83 -8.50 36.97
C ASN A 451 -28.06 -9.15 36.30
N GLY A 452 -28.96 -9.74 37.08
CA GLY A 452 -30.17 -10.40 36.58
C GLY A 452 -29.97 -11.88 36.22
N ALA A 453 -31.08 -12.59 36.03
CA ALA A 453 -31.09 -14.00 35.68
C ALA A 453 -30.65 -14.22 34.22
N ASP A 454 -30.21 -15.44 33.86
CA ASP A 454 -29.73 -15.73 32.50
C ASP A 454 -30.77 -15.47 31.40
N HIS A 455 -32.05 -15.59 31.71
CA HIS A 455 -33.15 -15.31 30.79
C HIS A 455 -33.57 -13.82 30.75
N ASN A 456 -32.99 -12.97 31.59
CA ASN A 456 -33.20 -11.51 31.60
C ASN A 456 -31.96 -10.77 32.15
N PRO A 457 -30.81 -10.82 31.44
CA PRO A 457 -29.59 -10.19 31.91
C PRO A 457 -29.67 -8.67 31.74
N LEU A 458 -29.12 -7.96 32.73
CA LEU A 458 -28.82 -6.53 32.66
C LEU A 458 -27.31 -6.35 32.67
N PHE A 459 -26.84 -5.41 31.85
CA PHE A 459 -25.45 -5.02 31.77
C PHE A 459 -25.35 -3.55 32.10
N ALA A 460 -24.55 -3.22 33.11
CA ALA A 460 -24.16 -1.86 33.42
C ALA A 460 -22.76 -1.63 32.86
N ALA A 461 -22.55 -0.56 32.11
CA ALA A 461 -21.23 -0.17 31.62
C ALA A 461 -20.90 1.26 32.01
N ARG A 462 -19.62 1.55 32.16
CA ARG A 462 -19.08 2.89 32.43
C ARG A 462 -17.77 3.05 31.67
N ALA A 463 -17.54 4.22 31.09
CA ALA A 463 -16.28 4.53 30.44
C ALA A 463 -15.55 5.68 31.16
N THR A 464 -14.23 5.66 31.11
CA THR A 464 -13.36 6.70 31.66
C THR A 464 -12.53 7.28 30.52
N HIS A 465 -12.71 8.57 30.22
CA HIS A 465 -12.02 9.26 29.11
C HIS A 465 -11.19 10.41 29.67
N LEU A 466 -9.89 10.45 29.38
CA LEU A 466 -8.97 11.48 29.91
C LEU A 466 -8.99 11.60 31.45
N GLY A 467 -9.28 10.50 32.15
CA GLY A 467 -9.40 10.49 33.61
C GLY A 467 -10.74 11.00 34.17
N VAL A 468 -11.69 11.39 33.32
CA VAL A 468 -13.06 11.75 33.71
C VAL A 468 -13.95 10.51 33.61
N HIS A 469 -14.63 10.17 34.71
CA HIS A 469 -15.56 9.06 34.76
C HIS A 469 -16.93 9.47 34.21
N GLY A 470 -17.41 8.73 33.21
CA GLY A 470 -18.79 8.83 32.75
C GLY A 470 -19.78 8.19 33.74
N PRO A 471 -21.09 8.44 33.56
CA PRO A 471 -22.12 7.76 34.35
C PRO A 471 -22.23 6.27 33.97
N TRP A 472 -22.82 5.47 34.86
CA TRP A 472 -23.26 4.13 34.52
C TRP A 472 -24.42 4.17 33.53
N THR A 473 -24.32 3.37 32.47
CA THR A 473 -25.40 3.13 31.52
C THR A 473 -25.84 1.67 31.62
N ILE A 474 -27.15 1.43 31.64
CA ILE A 474 -27.70 0.09 31.84
C ILE A 474 -28.52 -0.32 30.62
N ALA A 475 -28.28 -1.52 30.11
CA ALA A 475 -29.05 -2.10 29.01
C ALA A 475 -29.25 -3.61 29.20
N THR A 476 -30.20 -4.18 28.46
CA THR A 476 -30.47 -5.64 28.44
C THR A 476 -29.43 -6.44 27.65
N ALA A 477 -28.52 -5.76 26.95
CA ALA A 477 -27.40 -6.36 26.24
C ALA A 477 -26.11 -5.60 26.51
N LYS A 478 -24.99 -6.32 26.54
CA LYS A 478 -23.66 -5.77 26.83
C LYS A 478 -23.27 -4.64 25.88
N LYS A 479 -23.38 -4.87 24.58
CA LYS A 479 -22.91 -3.94 23.54
C LYS A 479 -23.63 -2.57 23.57
N PRO A 480 -24.97 -2.49 23.69
CA PRO A 480 -25.65 -1.21 23.89
C PRO A 480 -25.26 -0.47 25.16
N ALA A 481 -25.02 -1.17 26.28
CA ALA A 481 -24.54 -0.53 27.51
C ALA A 481 -23.16 0.10 27.27
N GLU A 482 -22.22 -0.65 26.69
CA GLU A 482 -20.87 -0.17 26.36
C GLU A 482 -20.88 1.04 25.41
N GLN A 483 -21.72 1.01 24.37
CA GLN A 483 -21.88 2.10 23.41
C GLN A 483 -22.39 3.38 24.07
N ALA A 484 -23.44 3.26 24.90
CA ALA A 484 -23.97 4.39 25.65
C ALA A 484 -22.94 4.94 26.65
N ALA A 485 -22.18 4.07 27.32
CA ALA A 485 -21.15 4.46 28.29
C ALA A 485 -20.04 5.30 27.64
N LEU A 486 -19.61 4.94 26.43
CA LEU A 486 -18.59 5.68 25.69
C LEU A 486 -19.05 7.09 25.33
N TRP A 487 -20.27 7.24 24.79
CA TRP A 487 -20.82 8.56 24.50
C TRP A 487 -20.99 9.40 25.77
N ALA A 488 -21.46 8.78 26.85
CA ALA A 488 -21.64 9.45 28.13
C ALA A 488 -20.31 9.92 28.74
N ALA A 489 -19.22 9.16 28.59
CA ALA A 489 -17.89 9.57 29.04
C ALA A 489 -17.28 10.71 28.20
N LEU A 490 -17.45 10.69 26.87
CA LEU A 490 -17.04 11.80 26.01
C LEU A 490 -17.78 13.09 26.37
N ARG A 491 -19.10 12.98 26.61
CA ARG A 491 -19.93 14.09 27.04
C ARG A 491 -19.51 14.61 28.42
N ALA A 492 -19.29 13.72 29.39
CA ALA A 492 -18.83 14.05 30.74
C ALA A 492 -17.50 14.81 30.73
N GLN A 493 -16.57 14.40 29.85
CA GLN A 493 -15.30 15.10 29.67
C GLN A 493 -15.49 16.52 29.12
N LEU A 494 -16.35 16.73 28.14
CA LEU A 494 -16.62 18.08 27.60
C LEU A 494 -17.31 19.01 28.60
N THR A 495 -18.15 18.46 29.49
CA THR A 495 -18.85 19.24 30.52
C THR A 495 -18.09 19.31 31.84
N ASP A 496 -16.86 18.78 31.91
CA ASP A 496 -16.05 18.67 33.14
C ASP A 496 -16.86 18.09 34.31
N THR A 497 -17.65 17.05 34.02
CA THR A 497 -18.59 16.43 34.96
C THR A 497 -18.11 15.03 35.33
N ASP A 498 -17.31 14.94 36.39
CA ASP A 498 -16.82 13.66 36.87
C ASP A 498 -17.87 12.92 37.72
N HIS A 499 -18.24 11.71 37.29
CA HIS A 499 -19.20 10.87 38.01
C HIS A 499 -18.49 10.02 39.07
N PRO A 500 -18.93 10.05 40.34
CA PRO A 500 -18.22 9.34 41.41
C PRO A 500 -18.13 7.84 41.14
N ASP A 501 -17.05 7.22 41.64
CA ASP A 501 -16.86 5.78 41.58
C ASP A 501 -17.79 5.03 42.56
N MET A 502 -19.07 4.95 42.19
CA MET A 502 -20.13 4.25 42.91
C MET A 502 -20.58 3.01 42.13
N GLU A 503 -21.13 2.01 42.82
CA GLU A 503 -21.74 0.85 42.17
C GLU A 503 -22.97 1.25 41.33
N PRO A 504 -23.25 0.58 40.20
CA PRO A 504 -24.40 0.90 39.36
C PRO A 504 -25.71 0.67 40.11
N GLU A 505 -26.61 1.65 40.02
CA GLU A 505 -27.98 1.51 40.54
C GLU A 505 -28.80 0.59 39.64
N TRP A 506 -28.98 -0.66 40.06
CA TRP A 506 -29.73 -1.64 39.28
C TRP A 506 -31.24 -1.38 39.34
N PRO A 507 -31.96 -1.47 38.19
CA PRO A 507 -33.42 -1.41 38.17
C PRO A 507 -34.03 -2.48 39.09
N ALA A 508 -35.02 -2.10 39.90
CA ALA A 508 -35.73 -3.04 40.76
C ALA A 508 -36.43 -4.13 39.92
N ALA A 509 -36.30 -5.40 40.32
CA ALA A 509 -36.96 -6.50 39.63
C ALA A 509 -38.50 -6.30 39.68
N PRO A 510 -39.22 -6.50 38.55
CA PRO A 510 -40.68 -6.45 38.58
C PRO A 510 -41.21 -7.54 39.52
N GLN A 511 -41.99 -7.13 40.52
CA GLN A 511 -42.68 -8.06 41.42
C GLN A 511 -43.75 -8.81 40.60
N ASN A 512 -43.58 -10.13 40.42
CA ASN A 512 -44.61 -10.97 39.82
C ASN A 512 -45.88 -10.93 40.71
N PRO A 513 -47.08 -10.65 40.17
CA PRO A 513 -48.32 -10.79 40.93
C PRO A 513 -48.52 -12.26 41.31
N GLN A 514 -48.90 -12.50 42.57
CA GLN A 514 -49.16 -13.85 43.10
C GLN A 514 -50.26 -14.57 42.29
N PRO A 515 -50.09 -15.86 41.94
CA PRO A 515 -51.11 -16.62 41.24
C PRO A 515 -52.28 -16.93 42.19
N THR A 516 -53.48 -16.47 41.83
CA THR A 516 -54.74 -16.94 42.42
C THR A 516 -55.13 -18.29 41.83
N THR A 517 -55.40 -19.25 42.70
CA THR A 517 -55.75 -20.64 42.40
C THR A 517 -57.19 -20.79 41.89
N PRO A 518 -57.44 -21.47 40.75
CA PRO A 518 -58.74 -22.09 40.45
C PRO A 518 -58.69 -23.61 40.67
N PRO A 519 -59.84 -24.28 40.86
CA PRO A 519 -59.91 -25.63 41.40
C PRO A 519 -59.52 -26.72 40.40
N ARG A 520 -58.89 -27.77 40.93
CA ARG A 520 -58.52 -29.00 40.23
C ARG A 520 -59.76 -29.76 39.76
N THR A 521 -59.77 -30.15 38.48
CA THR A 521 -60.45 -31.34 38.00
C THR A 521 -59.37 -32.29 37.47
N PHE A 522 -59.40 -33.53 37.97
CA PHE A 522 -58.53 -34.62 37.56
C PHE A 522 -59.21 -35.34 36.39
N ASP A 523 -58.49 -35.50 35.28
CA ASP A 523 -58.68 -36.60 34.34
C ASP A 523 -57.28 -37.16 33.99
N ASP A 524 -57.15 -38.48 34.13
CA ASP A 524 -55.91 -39.27 33.97
C ASP A 524 -55.53 -39.43 32.48
N PRO A 525 -54.24 -39.65 32.15
CA PRO A 525 -53.70 -39.48 30.81
C PRO A 525 -53.82 -40.73 29.93
N GLY A 526 -54.28 -40.55 28.69
CA GLY A 526 -54.11 -41.52 27.59
C GLY A 526 -52.65 -41.57 27.09
N PRO A 527 -52.23 -42.67 26.43
CA PRO A 527 -50.82 -42.94 26.15
C PRO A 527 -50.23 -41.97 25.11
N ALA A 528 -48.97 -41.62 25.33
CA ALA A 528 -48.18 -40.72 24.50
C ALA A 528 -48.07 -41.22 23.05
N ILE A 529 -48.57 -40.40 22.11
CA ILE A 529 -48.28 -40.52 20.69
C ILE A 529 -46.89 -39.91 20.46
N PRO A 530 -45.95 -40.58 19.76
CA PRO A 530 -44.65 -40.00 19.44
C PRO A 530 -44.84 -38.80 18.50
N SER A 531 -44.22 -37.67 18.85
CA SER A 531 -44.12 -36.51 17.96
C SER A 531 -43.45 -36.91 16.64
N PRO A 532 -43.96 -36.46 15.48
CA PRO A 532 -43.38 -36.80 14.19
C PRO A 532 -42.02 -36.11 14.00
N PRO A 533 -41.12 -36.66 13.17
CA PRO A 533 -39.90 -35.99 12.78
C PRO A 533 -40.27 -34.74 11.97
N HIS A 534 -39.70 -33.59 12.30
CA HIS A 534 -39.86 -32.38 11.50
C HIS A 534 -39.13 -32.56 10.17
N ASP A 535 -39.89 -32.86 9.12
CA ASP A 535 -39.43 -32.79 7.75
C ASP A 535 -39.82 -31.43 7.15
N THR A 536 -38.76 -30.68 6.84
CA THR A 536 -38.54 -29.78 5.69
C THR A 536 -39.51 -28.64 5.28
N THR A 537 -38.87 -27.47 5.13
CA THR A 537 -39.19 -26.34 4.22
C THR A 537 -40.38 -25.43 4.54
N THR A 538 -40.29 -24.70 5.66
CA THR A 538 -40.97 -23.40 5.79
C THR A 538 -39.94 -22.29 5.53
N LEU A 539 -40.14 -21.48 4.48
CA LEU A 539 -39.34 -20.29 4.23
C LEU A 539 -39.56 -19.28 5.36
N THR A 540 -38.49 -18.93 6.08
CA THR A 540 -38.59 -17.95 7.17
C THR A 540 -38.64 -16.54 6.61
N VAL A 541 -39.60 -15.73 7.05
CA VAL A 541 -39.67 -14.30 6.68
C VAL A 541 -38.50 -13.57 7.34
N LEU A 542 -37.53 -13.15 6.52
CA LEU A 542 -36.39 -12.34 6.96
C LEU A 542 -36.79 -10.86 6.95
N ASN A 543 -36.51 -10.15 8.04
CA ASN A 543 -36.69 -8.71 8.11
C ASN A 543 -35.59 -8.02 7.28
N LEU A 544 -35.98 -7.63 6.06
CA LEU A 544 -35.14 -6.91 5.11
C LEU A 544 -35.45 -5.42 5.25
N ASP A 545 -34.67 -4.72 6.09
CA ASP A 545 -34.78 -3.27 6.21
C ASP A 545 -34.43 -2.59 4.87
N GLY A 546 -35.38 -1.85 4.31
CA GLY A 546 -35.43 -1.41 2.90
C GLY A 546 -34.36 -0.38 2.51
N ALA A 547 -33.55 0.11 3.44
CA ALA A 547 -32.62 1.21 3.18
C ALA A 547 -31.29 0.83 2.49
N LYS A 548 -30.90 -0.44 2.30
CA LYS A 548 -29.48 -0.77 2.01
C LYS A 548 -29.19 -1.93 1.04
N LYS A 549 -29.86 -2.03 -0.11
CA LYS A 549 -29.43 -2.95 -1.20
C LYS A 549 -27.99 -2.65 -1.67
N SER A 550 -27.62 -1.37 -1.81
CA SER A 550 -26.27 -0.95 -2.23
C SER A 550 -25.18 -1.32 -1.21
N LYS A 551 -25.44 -1.18 0.10
CA LYS A 551 -24.51 -1.58 1.17
C LYS A 551 -24.43 -3.09 1.36
N ALA A 552 -25.50 -3.82 1.04
CA ALA A 552 -25.47 -5.29 1.01
C ALA A 552 -24.58 -5.82 -0.11
N LEU A 553 -24.60 -5.18 -1.29
CA LEU A 553 -23.79 -5.57 -2.44
C LEU A 553 -22.31 -5.20 -2.33
N SER A 554 -21.92 -4.27 -1.46
CA SER A 554 -20.50 -3.90 -1.26
C SER A 554 -19.71 -4.94 -0.44
N ASN A 555 -20.37 -5.70 0.43
CA ASN A 555 -19.79 -6.88 1.09
C ASN A 555 -20.86 -7.97 1.31
N PRO A 556 -21.20 -8.74 0.26
CA PRO A 556 -22.33 -9.68 0.26
C PRO A 556 -22.23 -10.75 1.35
N THR A 557 -21.04 -11.34 1.52
CA THR A 557 -20.81 -12.43 2.47
C THR A 557 -20.97 -11.96 3.91
N ALA A 558 -20.34 -10.84 4.29
CA ALA A 558 -20.45 -10.30 5.66
C ALA A 558 -21.85 -9.77 5.96
N TRP A 559 -22.54 -9.25 4.94
CA TRP A 559 -23.91 -8.80 5.08
C TRP A 559 -24.88 -9.96 5.34
N LEU A 560 -24.77 -11.08 4.62
CA LEU A 560 -25.59 -12.28 4.90
C LEU A 560 -25.35 -12.84 6.31
N MET A 561 -24.12 -12.80 6.82
CA MET A 561 -23.83 -13.18 8.20
C MET A 561 -24.53 -12.27 9.20
N SER A 562 -24.48 -10.95 8.96
CA SER A 562 -25.20 -9.97 9.79
C SER A 562 -26.73 -10.14 9.69
N LEU A 563 -27.25 -10.45 8.50
CA LEU A 563 -28.68 -10.69 8.28
C LEU A 563 -29.16 -11.92 9.06
N ALA A 564 -28.39 -13.01 9.03
CA ALA A 564 -28.69 -14.22 9.80
C ALA A 564 -28.74 -13.92 11.30
N GLN A 565 -27.72 -13.22 11.80
CA GLN A 565 -27.62 -12.84 13.20
C GLN A 565 -28.78 -11.95 13.65
N ASN A 566 -29.14 -10.94 12.85
CA ASN A 566 -30.23 -10.01 13.16
C ASN A 566 -31.61 -10.68 13.15
N ASN A 567 -31.76 -11.80 12.44
CA ASN A 567 -33.01 -12.56 12.34
C ASN A 567 -33.01 -13.84 13.21
N ASN A 568 -32.04 -13.99 14.13
CA ASN A 568 -31.85 -15.20 14.95
C ASN A 568 -31.84 -16.50 14.13
N GLN A 569 -31.21 -16.47 12.96
CA GLN A 569 -31.03 -17.63 12.08
C GLN A 569 -29.60 -18.20 12.18
N PRO A 570 -29.40 -19.50 11.91
CA PRO A 570 -28.07 -20.06 11.72
C PRO A 570 -27.29 -19.28 10.64
N PRO A 571 -25.96 -19.21 10.76
CA PRO A 571 -25.13 -18.52 9.79
C PRO A 571 -25.29 -19.15 8.39
N PRO A 572 -25.08 -18.38 7.31
CA PRO A 572 -25.16 -18.91 5.96
C PRO A 572 -24.12 -20.01 5.72
N GLU A 573 -24.55 -21.11 5.13
CA GLU A 573 -23.71 -22.25 4.78
C GLU A 573 -23.38 -22.23 3.30
N TRP A 574 -22.14 -22.61 2.94
CA TRP A 574 -21.71 -22.71 1.55
C TRP A 574 -21.27 -24.12 1.19
N GLU A 575 -21.90 -24.67 0.18
CA GLU A 575 -21.42 -25.85 -0.53
C GLU A 575 -20.63 -25.42 -1.76
N ILE A 576 -19.42 -25.97 -1.92
CA ILE A 576 -18.53 -25.61 -3.02
C ILE A 576 -18.14 -26.86 -3.78
N ARG A 577 -18.41 -26.84 -5.09
CA ARG A 577 -17.99 -27.87 -6.04
C ARG A 577 -16.94 -27.29 -6.98
N THR A 578 -16.01 -28.13 -7.39
CA THR A 578 -14.93 -27.75 -8.31
C THR A 578 -14.96 -28.72 -9.48
N ASP A 579 -15.10 -28.15 -10.68
CA ASP A 579 -15.14 -28.88 -11.94
C ASP A 579 -14.11 -28.31 -12.91
N GLY A 580 -13.72 -29.07 -13.93
CA GLY A 580 -12.78 -28.65 -14.99
C GLY A 580 -11.33 -29.07 -14.74
N PRO A 581 -10.44 -28.86 -15.73
CA PRO A 581 -9.05 -29.28 -15.65
C PRO A 581 -8.25 -28.38 -14.69
N ALA A 582 -7.17 -28.89 -14.10
CA ALA A 582 -6.37 -28.18 -13.09
C ALA A 582 -5.83 -26.81 -13.53
N HIS A 583 -5.66 -26.61 -14.85
CA HIS A 583 -5.20 -25.34 -15.44
C HIS A 583 -6.33 -24.33 -15.73
N ALA A 584 -7.59 -24.72 -15.56
CA ALA A 584 -8.77 -23.85 -15.72
C ALA A 584 -9.92 -24.32 -14.79
N PRO A 585 -9.72 -24.31 -13.46
CA PRO A 585 -10.72 -24.78 -12.52
C PRO A 585 -11.93 -23.85 -12.50
N ARG A 586 -13.11 -24.45 -12.42
CA ARG A 586 -14.38 -23.76 -12.30
C ARG A 586 -14.99 -24.10 -10.94
N PHE A 587 -15.22 -23.09 -10.12
CA PHE A 587 -15.78 -23.23 -8.79
C PHE A 587 -17.25 -22.83 -8.82
N THR A 588 -18.13 -23.72 -8.41
CA THR A 588 -19.55 -23.45 -8.21
C THR A 588 -19.84 -23.44 -6.73
N ALA A 589 -20.36 -22.32 -6.22
CA ALA A 589 -20.72 -22.17 -4.82
C ALA A 589 -22.23 -22.00 -4.69
N THR A 590 -22.86 -22.76 -3.79
CA THR A 590 -24.26 -22.61 -3.40
C THR A 590 -24.30 -22.11 -1.97
N VAL A 591 -25.00 -21.00 -1.72
CA VAL A 591 -25.24 -20.47 -0.38
C VAL A 591 -26.64 -20.83 0.09
N HIS A 592 -26.77 -21.19 1.38
CA HIS A 592 -28.03 -21.50 2.05
C HIS A 592 -28.21 -20.59 3.27
N LEU A 593 -29.36 -19.92 3.38
CA LEU A 593 -29.73 -19.13 4.56
C LEU A 593 -31.23 -19.12 4.77
N ALA A 594 -31.70 -19.54 5.94
CA ALA A 594 -33.10 -19.47 6.37
C ALA A 594 -34.12 -20.06 5.34
N GLY A 595 -33.73 -21.14 4.66
CA GLY A 595 -34.53 -21.78 3.61
C GLY A 595 -34.38 -21.16 2.21
N HIS A 596 -33.63 -20.07 2.05
CA HIS A 596 -33.31 -19.46 0.76
C HIS A 596 -31.94 -19.94 0.25
N THR A 597 -31.83 -20.10 -1.08
CA THR A 597 -30.62 -20.61 -1.71
C THR A 597 -30.28 -19.86 -2.99
N ALA A 598 -29.00 -19.65 -3.27
CA ALA A 598 -28.55 -19.20 -4.59
C ALA A 598 -27.19 -19.83 -4.95
N THR A 599 -26.98 -20.01 -6.25
CA THR A 599 -25.78 -20.67 -6.78
C THR A 599 -25.11 -19.76 -7.80
N ALA A 600 -23.78 -19.66 -7.74
CA ALA A 600 -22.99 -18.95 -8.74
C ALA A 600 -21.68 -19.67 -9.05
N THR A 601 -21.12 -19.39 -10.22
CA THR A 601 -19.90 -20.03 -10.71
C THR A 601 -18.84 -19.00 -11.08
N ALA A 602 -17.58 -19.25 -10.70
CA ALA A 602 -16.44 -18.37 -11.01
C ALA A 602 -15.13 -19.15 -11.19
N THR A 603 -14.05 -18.45 -11.56
CA THR A 603 -12.70 -19.02 -11.76
C THR A 603 -11.89 -19.17 -10.46
N THR A 604 -12.38 -18.62 -9.34
CA THR A 604 -11.78 -18.82 -8.00
C THR A 604 -12.86 -19.14 -6.96
N LYS A 605 -12.47 -19.88 -5.91
CA LYS A 605 -13.35 -20.26 -4.78
C LYS A 605 -13.97 -19.03 -4.10
N THR A 606 -13.17 -17.99 -3.87
CA THR A 606 -13.62 -16.73 -3.24
C THR A 606 -14.60 -15.97 -4.13
N ALA A 607 -14.32 -15.86 -5.43
CA ALA A 607 -15.22 -15.18 -6.36
C ALA A 607 -16.57 -15.90 -6.49
N ALA A 608 -16.57 -17.24 -6.51
CA ALA A 608 -17.80 -18.03 -6.56
C ALA A 608 -18.64 -17.82 -5.29
N LYS A 609 -17.99 -17.78 -4.12
CA LYS A 609 -18.62 -17.55 -2.81
C LYS A 609 -19.27 -16.16 -2.71
N THR A 610 -18.57 -15.13 -3.16
CA THR A 610 -19.10 -13.75 -3.19
C THR A 610 -20.23 -13.62 -4.21
N ALA A 611 -20.11 -14.22 -5.40
CA ALA A 611 -21.13 -14.15 -6.43
C ALA A 611 -22.42 -14.88 -6.00
N SER A 612 -22.34 -16.02 -5.31
CA SER A 612 -23.53 -16.72 -4.81
C SER A 612 -24.21 -15.95 -3.68
N ALA A 613 -23.43 -15.28 -2.83
CA ALA A 613 -23.94 -14.37 -1.81
C ALA A 613 -24.68 -13.17 -2.43
N THR A 614 -24.11 -12.54 -3.46
CA THR A 614 -24.76 -11.48 -4.23
C THR A 614 -26.09 -11.94 -4.83
N ALA A 615 -26.09 -13.10 -5.50
CA ALA A 615 -27.29 -13.65 -6.11
C ALA A 615 -28.40 -13.95 -5.08
N LEU A 616 -28.03 -14.43 -3.88
CA LEU A 616 -28.98 -14.64 -2.80
C LEU A 616 -29.57 -13.33 -2.29
N ILE A 617 -28.73 -12.31 -2.07
CA ILE A 617 -29.19 -10.98 -1.65
C ILE A 617 -30.16 -10.40 -2.67
N GLU A 618 -29.84 -10.48 -3.96
CA GLU A 618 -30.72 -10.00 -5.03
C GLU A 618 -32.06 -10.74 -5.03
N ALA A 619 -32.06 -12.07 -4.83
CA ALA A 619 -33.27 -12.87 -4.75
C ALA A 619 -34.12 -12.55 -3.50
N LEU A 620 -33.49 -12.26 -2.37
CA LEU A 620 -34.17 -11.87 -1.12
C LEU A 620 -34.90 -10.52 -1.29
N PHE A 621 -34.24 -9.52 -1.88
CA PHE A 621 -34.84 -8.21 -2.14
C PHE A 621 -35.83 -8.20 -3.31
N ALA A 622 -35.78 -9.17 -4.23
CA ALA A 622 -36.75 -9.30 -5.31
C ALA A 622 -38.10 -9.91 -4.88
N ARG A 623 -38.18 -10.47 -3.67
CA ARG A 623 -39.38 -11.12 -3.11
C ARG A 623 -40.11 -10.27 -2.05
N GLN A 624 -39.68 -9.01 -1.84
CA GLN A 624 -40.40 -8.04 -1.00
C GLN A 624 -41.60 -7.43 -1.71
#